data_AF-A0A7W8NZA0-F1
#
_entry.id   AF-A0A7W8NZA0-F1
#
_cell.length_a   1.000
_cell.length_b   1.000
_cell.length_c   1.000
_cell.angle_alpha   90.00
_cell.angle_beta   90.00
_cell.angle_gamma   90.00
#
_symmetry.space_group_name_H-M   'P 1'
#
loop_
_entity.id
_entity.type
_entity.pdbx_description
1 polymer ?
#
loop_
_entity_poly.entity_id
_entity_poly.type
_entity_poly.pdbx_seq_one_letter_code
_entity_poly.pdbx_strand_id
1 'polypeptide(L)'
;MKSGRAAARGLPPGSSIRPPIAPHCGCAPRAPHFSRPATISAFDLETFRAQKIDVPMLAGCITWMECKVIPDDSQRHDLIIGEVVAAYADSRVYSHNRWHFGDDPDLRTCHYVAGGTFFATGDAFEVAPVAAFAQ
;
A
#
# COMPACT_ATOMS: atom_id res chain seq x y z
N MET A 1 5.67 -13.15 -24.50
CA MET A 1 5.18 -12.83 -23.14
C MET A 1 4.17 -11.69 -23.26
N LYS A 2 2.91 -11.91 -22.94
CA LYS A 2 1.93 -10.82 -22.86
C LYS A 2 2.09 -10.16 -21.50
N SER A 3 2.64 -8.95 -21.45
CA SER A 3 2.62 -8.11 -20.24
C SER A 3 1.17 -7.70 -19.96
N GLY A 4 0.43 -8.56 -19.27
CA GLY A 4 -0.89 -8.23 -18.78
C GLY A 4 -0.75 -7.17 -17.69
N ARG A 5 -0.97 -5.89 -18.02
CA ARG A 5 -0.98 -4.81 -17.05
C ARG A 5 -2.11 -5.07 -16.05
N ALA A 6 -1.78 -5.38 -14.80
CA ALA A 6 -2.78 -5.44 -13.74
C ALA A 6 -3.34 -4.01 -13.55
N ALA A 7 -4.55 -3.76 -14.05
CA ALA A 7 -5.27 -2.53 -13.73
C ALA A 7 -5.74 -2.61 -12.28
N ALA A 8 -5.53 -1.53 -11.51
CA ALA A 8 -6.10 -1.43 -10.18
C ALA A 8 -7.63 -1.43 -10.29
N ARG A 9 -8.26 -2.45 -9.70
CA ARG A 9 -9.72 -2.62 -9.68
C ARG A 9 -10.27 -2.13 -8.34
N GLY A 10 -11.59 -1.92 -8.28
CA GLY A 10 -12.29 -1.71 -7.01
C GLY A 10 -12.05 -2.88 -6.06
N LEU A 11 -12.12 -2.59 -4.77
CA LEU A 11 -11.88 -3.54 -3.68
C LEU A 11 -12.70 -4.84 -3.85
N PRO A 12 -12.18 -6.03 -3.47
CA PRO A 12 -12.95 -7.27 -3.47
C PRO A 12 -14.33 -7.14 -2.79
N PRO A 13 -15.35 -7.85 -3.29
CA PRO A 13 -16.63 -7.95 -2.58
C PRO A 13 -16.41 -8.63 -1.21
N GLY A 14 -16.87 -7.98 -0.14
CA GLY A 14 -16.76 -8.47 1.24
C GLY A 14 -15.63 -7.86 2.08
N SER A 15 -14.72 -7.10 1.48
CA SER A 15 -13.74 -6.29 2.23
C SER A 15 -14.36 -4.95 2.62
N SER A 16 -14.45 -4.69 3.93
CA SER A 16 -14.91 -3.42 4.48
C SER A 16 -13.73 -2.47 4.60
N ILE A 17 -13.88 -1.25 4.07
CA ILE A 17 -12.91 -0.16 4.26
C ILE A 17 -13.17 0.57 5.59
N ARG A 18 -14.28 0.31 6.29
CA ARG A 18 -14.57 1.03 7.53
C ARG A 18 -13.64 0.52 8.64
N PRO A 19 -12.69 1.32 9.14
CA PRO A 19 -12.12 1.04 10.44
C PRO A 19 -13.26 1.15 11.47
N PRO A 20 -13.28 0.33 12.54
CA PRO A 20 -13.98 0.75 13.74
C PRO A 20 -13.35 2.07 14.17
N ILE A 21 -14.17 3.11 14.33
CA ILE A 21 -13.74 4.37 14.96
C ILE A 21 -13.33 3.98 16.38
N ALA A 22 -12.04 3.74 16.61
CA ALA A 22 -11.51 3.61 17.94
C ALA A 22 -11.41 5.02 18.53
N PRO A 23 -12.15 5.35 19.60
CA PRO A 23 -11.98 6.64 20.26
C PRO A 23 -10.55 6.71 20.82
N HIS A 24 -9.95 7.87 20.60
CA HIS A 24 -8.66 8.37 21.10
C HIS A 24 -8.14 7.58 22.32
N CYS A 25 -7.19 6.69 22.10
CA CYS A 25 -6.51 6.00 23.20
C CYS A 25 -5.32 6.87 23.62
N GLY A 26 -5.47 7.53 24.77
CA GLY A 26 -4.42 8.33 25.39
C GLY A 26 -3.17 7.52 25.74
N CYS A 27 -2.03 8.21 25.72
CA CYS A 27 -0.71 7.87 26.27
C CYS A 27 -0.55 6.49 26.97
N ALA A 28 0.36 5.66 26.45
CA ALA A 28 1.54 5.07 27.13
C ALA A 28 2.12 3.87 26.33
N PRO A 29 3.34 3.33 26.62
CA PRO A 29 4.61 3.93 27.04
C PRO A 29 5.82 3.44 26.17
N ARG A 30 7.05 3.89 26.52
CA ARG A 30 8.40 3.42 26.10
C ARG A 30 8.49 2.37 24.97
N ALA A 31 9.21 2.76 23.91
CA ALA A 31 9.59 1.90 22.79
C ALA A 31 10.09 0.51 23.25
N PRO A 32 9.48 -0.60 22.79
CA PRO A 32 9.93 -1.93 23.14
C PRO A 32 11.28 -2.23 22.48
N HIS A 33 12.11 -2.96 23.21
CA HIS A 33 13.33 -3.58 22.71
C HIS A 33 12.95 -4.51 21.52
N PHE A 34 13.52 -4.26 20.35
CA PHE A 34 13.30 -5.02 19.10
C PHE A 34 13.90 -6.43 19.22
N SER A 35 13.22 -7.36 19.90
CA SER A 35 13.76 -8.71 20.17
C SER A 35 12.84 -9.86 19.74
N ARG A 36 11.75 -9.60 18.99
CA ARG A 36 10.87 -10.64 18.44
C ARG A 36 10.47 -10.32 16.99
N PRO A 37 10.31 -11.34 16.12
CA PRO A 37 9.64 -11.14 14.84
C PRO A 37 8.20 -10.71 15.13
N ALA A 38 7.89 -9.48 14.76
CA ALA A 38 6.58 -8.90 15.01
C ALA A 38 5.66 -9.34 13.87
N THR A 39 4.84 -10.36 14.15
CA THR A 39 3.88 -10.92 13.19
C THR A 39 2.62 -10.05 13.11
N ILE A 40 1.81 -10.21 12.06
CA ILE A 40 0.50 -9.52 11.94
C ILE A 40 -0.35 -9.71 13.22
N SER A 41 -0.33 -10.92 13.79
CA SER A 41 -1.06 -11.27 15.02
C SER A 41 -0.53 -10.56 16.27
N ALA A 42 0.68 -10.01 16.26
CA ALA A 42 1.24 -9.29 17.41
C ALA A 42 0.71 -7.85 17.53
N PHE A 43 0.03 -7.34 16.50
CA PHE A 43 -0.42 -5.95 16.41
C PHE A 43 -1.94 -5.80 16.24
N ASP A 44 -2.72 -6.86 16.46
CA ASP A 44 -4.18 -6.87 16.32
C ASP A 44 -4.68 -6.26 14.98
N LEU A 45 -3.92 -6.47 13.90
CA LEU A 45 -4.24 -5.96 12.59
C LEU A 45 -5.33 -6.82 11.92
N GLU A 46 -6.42 -6.19 11.51
CA GLU A 46 -7.48 -6.84 10.75
C GLU A 46 -6.98 -7.25 9.37
N THR A 47 -7.41 -8.43 8.89
CA THR A 47 -7.03 -8.96 7.59
C THR A 47 -8.23 -9.47 6.79
N PHE A 48 -8.06 -9.55 5.48
CA PHE A 48 -9.00 -10.18 4.56
C PHE A 48 -8.28 -11.10 3.56
N ARG A 49 -9.05 -11.96 2.88
CA ARG A 49 -8.51 -12.94 1.93
C ARG A 49 -8.19 -12.29 0.59
N ALA A 50 -6.99 -12.55 0.08
CA ALA A 50 -6.60 -12.25 -1.31
C ALA A 50 -7.40 -13.08 -2.33
N GLN A 51 -7.43 -12.62 -3.59
CA GLN A 51 -8.18 -13.29 -4.68
C GLN A 51 -7.36 -14.32 -5.46
N LYS A 52 -6.05 -14.13 -5.59
CA LYS A 52 -5.13 -14.90 -6.46
C LYS A 52 -3.98 -15.56 -5.70
N ILE A 53 -3.74 -15.17 -4.44
CA ILE A 53 -2.73 -15.75 -3.55
C ILE A 53 -3.34 -16.16 -2.20
N ASP A 54 -2.62 -16.98 -1.43
CA ASP A 54 -3.08 -17.44 -0.10
C ASP A 54 -2.60 -16.55 1.06
N VAL A 55 -1.83 -15.50 0.75
CA VAL A 55 -1.33 -14.54 1.75
C VAL A 55 -2.47 -13.61 2.19
N PRO A 56 -2.68 -13.39 3.51
CA PRO A 56 -3.70 -12.46 3.99
C PRO A 56 -3.33 -11.01 3.66
N MET A 57 -4.33 -10.19 3.33
CA MET A 57 -4.20 -8.77 3.05
C MET A 57 -4.58 -7.96 4.28
N LEU A 58 -3.90 -6.85 4.55
CA LEU A 58 -4.21 -5.97 5.68
C LEU A 58 -5.43 -5.09 5.36
N ALA A 59 -6.38 -4.99 6.27
CA ALA A 59 -7.43 -3.98 6.20
C ALA A 59 -6.86 -2.58 6.48
N GLY A 60 -7.59 -1.53 6.09
CA GLY A 60 -7.22 -0.13 6.37
C GLY A 60 -6.11 0.46 5.48
N CYS A 61 -5.51 -0.32 4.56
CA CYS A 61 -4.67 0.26 3.51
C CYS A 61 -5.53 0.99 2.46
N ILE A 62 -4.90 1.84 1.65
CA ILE A 62 -5.57 2.51 0.51
C ILE A 62 -5.27 1.83 -0.83
N THR A 63 -4.36 0.84 -0.85
CA THR A 63 -3.98 0.07 -2.03
C THR A 63 -3.37 -1.27 -1.65
N TRP A 64 -3.48 -2.23 -2.55
CA TRP A 64 -3.03 -3.61 -2.37
C TRP A 64 -2.50 -4.18 -3.68
N MET A 65 -1.49 -5.03 -3.57
CA MET A 65 -0.94 -5.80 -4.69
C MET A 65 -0.75 -7.25 -4.26
N GLU A 66 -1.25 -8.17 -5.07
CA GLU A 66 -0.99 -9.59 -4.92
C GLU A 66 0.16 -9.96 -5.85
N CYS A 67 1.24 -10.50 -5.27
CA CYS A 67 2.47 -10.75 -6.00
C CYS A 67 2.87 -12.23 -5.94
N LYS A 68 3.36 -12.76 -7.05
CA LYS A 68 4.09 -14.04 -7.11
C LYS A 68 5.58 -13.77 -7.25
N VAL A 69 6.40 -14.41 -6.44
CA VAL A 69 7.86 -14.25 -6.52
C VAL A 69 8.36 -14.79 -7.86
N ILE A 70 9.18 -14.01 -8.55
CA ILE A 70 9.98 -14.42 -9.69
C ILE A 70 11.36 -14.81 -9.13
N PRO A 71 11.75 -16.10 -9.15
CA PRO A 71 13.05 -16.52 -8.66
C PRO A 71 14.15 -16.09 -9.64
N ASP A 72 15.21 -15.48 -9.13
CA ASP A 72 16.40 -15.12 -9.89
C ASP A 72 17.66 -15.10 -8.99
N ASP A 73 18.73 -14.40 -9.39
CA ASP A 73 19.95 -14.33 -8.59
C ASP A 73 19.95 -13.14 -7.60
N SER A 74 19.02 -12.19 -7.71
CA SER A 74 18.97 -10.98 -6.88
C SER A 74 18.64 -11.24 -5.42
N GLN A 75 18.02 -12.39 -5.13
CA GLN A 75 17.64 -12.82 -3.79
C GLN A 75 18.87 -13.03 -2.89
N ARG A 76 20.07 -13.24 -3.47
CA ARG A 76 21.33 -13.26 -2.71
C ARG A 76 21.69 -11.91 -2.08
N HIS A 77 21.02 -10.84 -2.51
CA HIS A 77 21.18 -9.46 -2.04
C HIS A 77 19.90 -8.95 -1.37
N ASP A 78 19.03 -9.85 -0.89
CA ASP A 78 17.72 -9.54 -0.30
C ASP A 78 16.77 -8.75 -1.22
N LEU A 79 17.03 -8.74 -2.54
CA LEU A 79 16.13 -8.18 -3.54
C LEU A 79 15.17 -9.25 -4.05
N ILE A 80 13.88 -9.01 -3.87
CA ILE A 80 12.80 -9.91 -4.30
C ILE A 80 12.02 -9.24 -5.43
N ILE A 81 12.00 -9.89 -6.60
CA ILE A 81 11.20 -9.46 -7.75
C ILE A 81 9.85 -10.19 -7.71
N GLY A 82 8.75 -9.46 -7.90
CA GLY A 82 7.39 -10.01 -7.88
C GLY A 82 6.59 -9.66 -9.13
N GLU A 83 5.90 -10.63 -9.71
CA GLU A 83 4.84 -10.42 -10.69
C GLU A 83 3.55 -10.01 -9.98
N VAL A 84 3.02 -8.82 -10.30
CA VAL A 84 1.71 -8.37 -9.80
C VAL A 84 0.60 -9.13 -10.55
N VAL A 85 -0.05 -10.08 -9.87
CA VAL A 85 -1.13 -10.92 -10.43
C VAL A 85 -2.52 -10.34 -10.18
N ALA A 86 -2.65 -9.43 -9.22
CA ALA A 86 -3.82 -8.58 -9.02
C ALA A 86 -3.46 -7.28 -8.27
N ALA A 87 -4.22 -6.22 -8.51
CA ALA A 87 -4.04 -4.94 -7.85
C ALA A 87 -5.39 -4.28 -7.55
N TYR A 88 -5.48 -3.62 -6.41
CA TYR A 88 -6.68 -2.96 -5.92
C TYR A 88 -6.34 -1.62 -5.30
N ALA A 89 -7.25 -0.67 -5.36
CA ALA A 89 -7.10 0.60 -4.67
C ALA A 89 -8.46 1.11 -4.16
N ASP A 90 -8.42 1.88 -3.08
CA ASP A 90 -9.58 2.57 -2.57
C ASP A 90 -10.05 3.61 -3.60
N SER A 91 -11.30 3.49 -4.03
CA SER A 91 -11.88 4.34 -5.07
C SER A 91 -11.96 5.82 -4.69
N ARG A 92 -11.88 6.14 -3.39
CA ARG A 92 -11.83 7.52 -2.89
C ARG A 92 -10.55 8.23 -3.30
N VAL A 93 -9.43 7.51 -3.38
CA VAL A 93 -8.11 8.06 -3.71
C VAL A 93 -7.55 7.58 -5.04
N TYR A 94 -8.13 6.56 -5.65
CA TYR A 94 -7.68 6.07 -6.94
C TYR A 94 -8.87 5.83 -7.87
N SER A 95 -8.95 6.62 -8.94
CA SER A 95 -9.97 6.46 -9.96
C SER A 95 -9.45 6.94 -11.30
N HIS A 96 -10.00 6.41 -12.40
CA HIS A 96 -9.62 6.80 -13.76
C HIS A 96 -8.10 6.68 -14.03
N ASN A 97 -7.47 5.64 -13.46
CA ASN A 97 -6.03 5.39 -13.52
C ASN A 97 -5.15 6.53 -12.94
N ARG A 98 -5.68 7.29 -11.98
CA ARG A 98 -5.00 8.41 -11.33
C ARG A 98 -5.21 8.38 -9.82
N TRP A 99 -4.21 8.87 -9.11
CA TRP A 99 -4.31 9.16 -7.68
C TRP A 99 -4.94 10.53 -7.47
N HIS A 100 -5.81 10.62 -6.47
CA HIS A 100 -6.51 11.81 -6.04
C HIS A 100 -6.40 11.88 -4.52
N PHE A 101 -5.33 12.50 -4.02
CA PHE A 101 -5.18 12.76 -2.60
C PHE A 101 -5.94 14.05 -2.28
N GLY A 102 -7.08 13.92 -1.60
CA GLY A 102 -7.88 15.07 -1.15
C GLY A 102 -7.34 15.68 0.14
N ASP A 103 -8.24 16.37 0.85
CA ASP A 103 -7.92 17.02 2.13
C ASP A 103 -7.95 16.07 3.33
N ASP A 104 -8.41 14.83 3.14
CA ASP A 104 -8.46 13.83 4.20
C ASP A 104 -7.04 13.33 4.53
N PRO A 105 -6.48 13.68 5.72
CA PRO A 105 -5.12 13.30 6.08
C PRO A 105 -4.98 11.78 6.26
N ASP A 106 -6.06 11.06 6.60
CA ASP A 106 -6.03 9.61 6.84
C ASP A 106 -5.89 8.82 5.52
N LEU A 107 -6.09 9.48 4.38
CA LEU A 107 -6.00 8.89 3.05
C LEU A 107 -4.68 9.19 2.34
N ARG A 108 -3.74 9.91 2.99
CA ARG A 108 -2.41 10.16 2.46
C ARG A 108 -1.48 8.97 2.75
N THR A 109 -0.66 8.59 1.77
CA THR A 109 0.36 7.54 2.00
C THR A 109 1.51 8.06 2.85
N CYS A 110 2.07 7.20 3.69
CA CYS A 110 3.25 7.51 4.52
C CYS A 110 4.56 7.16 3.79
N HIS A 111 5.55 8.03 3.92
CA HIS A 111 6.91 7.89 3.39
C HIS A 111 7.91 7.91 4.55
N TYR A 112 8.60 6.80 4.77
CA TYR A 112 9.57 6.67 5.87
C TYR A 112 10.88 7.40 5.55
N VAL A 113 11.45 8.06 6.56
CA VAL A 113 12.75 8.75 6.45
C VAL A 113 13.80 8.08 7.34
N ALA A 114 13.72 8.30 8.65
CA ALA A 114 14.65 7.76 9.64
C ALA A 114 14.11 7.96 11.06
N GLY A 115 14.58 7.15 12.02
CA GLY A 115 14.38 7.38 13.45
C GLY A 115 12.91 7.43 13.90
N GLY A 116 12.01 6.71 13.20
CA GLY A 116 10.57 6.75 13.45
C GLY A 116 9.85 7.97 12.87
N THR A 117 10.52 8.77 12.02
CA THR A 117 9.93 9.93 11.34
C THR A 117 9.39 9.54 9.96
N PHE A 118 8.19 10.00 9.64
CA PHE A 118 7.49 9.79 8.38
C PHE A 118 6.94 11.11 7.82
N PHE A 119 6.84 11.21 6.50
CA PHE A 119 6.08 12.26 5.82
C PHE A 119 4.81 11.67 5.19
N ALA A 120 3.70 12.39 5.30
CA ALA A 120 2.55 12.13 4.44
C ALA A 120 2.85 12.66 3.02
N THR A 121 2.28 12.01 1.99
CA THR A 121 2.30 12.55 0.62
C THR A 121 1.84 14.00 0.63
N GLY A 122 2.62 14.90 0.02
CA GLY A 122 2.31 16.32 -0.07
C GLY A 122 1.25 16.64 -1.12
N ASP A 123 1.09 17.93 -1.39
CA ASP A 123 0.13 18.40 -2.39
C ASP A 123 0.61 18.07 -3.81
N ALA A 124 -0.35 17.69 -4.66
CA ALA A 124 -0.08 17.39 -6.06
C ALA A 124 0.26 18.68 -6.84
N PHE A 125 1.17 18.55 -7.80
CA PHE A 125 1.45 19.57 -8.80
C PHE A 125 1.53 18.93 -10.18
N GLU A 126 1.13 19.67 -11.20
CA GLU A 126 1.13 19.22 -12.59
C GLU A 126 2.20 19.96 -13.38
N VAL A 127 2.90 19.25 -14.26
CA VAL A 127 3.90 19.82 -15.17
C VAL A 127 3.34 19.76 -16.58
N ALA A 128 3.36 20.90 -17.28
CA ALA A 128 2.95 20.94 -18.67
C ALA A 128 3.90 20.09 -19.53
N PRO A 129 3.39 19.32 -20.51
CA PRO A 129 4.25 18.60 -21.43
C PRO A 129 5.14 19.59 -22.18
N VAL A 130 6.43 19.31 -22.26
CA VAL A 130 7.32 20.04 -23.17
C VAL A 130 6.85 19.74 -24.59
N ALA A 131 6.62 20.80 -25.38
CA ALA A 131 6.30 20.63 -26.79
C ALA A 131 7.38 19.74 -27.43
N ALA A 132 6.97 18.60 -28.00
CA ALA A 132 7.89 17.69 -28.65
C ALA A 132 8.68 18.47 -29.71
N PHE A 133 10.01 18.39 -29.66
CA PHE A 133 10.84 18.90 -30.74
C PHE A 133 10.50 18.08 -32.00
N ALA A 134 9.83 18.71 -32.96
CA ALA A 134 9.69 18.14 -34.30
C ALA A 134 11.10 18.02 -34.90
N GLN A 135 11.54 16.79 -35.15
CA GLN A 135 12.67 16.48 -36.02
C GLN A 135 12.16 16.26 -37.45
#